data_AF-A0A355GMJ3-F1
#
_entry.id   AF-A0A355GMJ3-F1
#
_cell.length_a   1.000
_cell.length_b   1.000
_cell.length_c   1.000
_cell.angle_alpha   90.00
_cell.angle_beta   90.00
_cell.angle_gamma   90.00
#
_symmetry.space_group_name_H-M   'P 1'
#
loop_
_entity.id
_entity.type
_entity.pdbx_description
1 polymer ?
#
loop_
_entity_poly.entity_id
_entity_poly.type
_entity_poly.pdbx_seq_one_letter_code
_entity_poly.pdbx_strand_id
1 'polypeptide(L)'
;TLVYGQLKSGGWTNSVEFNPNSKLTAEYRNGKGRGRNYSTLDDGITQSAIRLLIHVDQAHQFQHQKIHEAAEIALNALLAAQFPVGAFPQVWTEPVKNVEPRKGNFPAYDWRTEGRIKNYWDQYTLNDGVAGYVSTVLIEAYEIYQDPRYRQAVLKLGDFLIASQLPQPQPAWAQQYNYEMQPIWAR
;
A
#
# COMPACT_ATOMS: atom_id res chain seq x y z
N THR A 1 13.65 -1.79 -16.45
CA THR A 1 13.99 -1.22 -15.12
C THR A 1 12.99 -1.61 -14.04
N LEU A 2 11.70 -1.27 -14.17
CA LEU A 2 10.71 -1.57 -13.10
C LEU A 2 10.57 -3.06 -12.79
N VAL A 3 10.46 -3.92 -13.81
CA VAL A 3 10.45 -5.39 -13.65
C VAL A 3 11.69 -5.90 -12.91
N TYR A 4 12.86 -5.28 -13.14
CA TYR A 4 14.11 -5.67 -12.47
C TYR A 4 14.11 -5.30 -10.99
N GLY A 5 13.66 -4.08 -10.68
CA GLY A 5 13.68 -3.52 -9.33
C GLY A 5 12.49 -3.89 -8.45
N GLN A 6 11.59 -4.76 -8.92
CA GLN A 6 10.44 -5.21 -8.14
C GLN A 6 10.92 -6.02 -6.93
N LEU A 7 10.43 -5.67 -5.74
CA LEU A 7 10.80 -6.28 -4.47
C LEU A 7 10.15 -7.67 -4.32
N LYS A 8 10.71 -8.51 -3.45
CA LYS A 8 10.07 -9.79 -3.07
C LYS A 8 8.68 -9.60 -2.45
N SER A 9 8.45 -8.48 -1.76
CA SER A 9 7.15 -8.07 -1.21
C SER A 9 6.15 -7.58 -2.27
N GLY A 10 6.56 -7.53 -3.54
CA GLY A 10 5.70 -7.35 -4.71
C GLY A 10 5.57 -5.92 -5.23
N GLY A 11 5.88 -4.91 -4.43
CA GLY A 11 5.93 -3.50 -4.81
C GLY A 11 7.34 -2.98 -5.09
N TRP A 12 7.51 -1.67 -4.86
CA TRP A 12 8.78 -0.94 -5.07
C TRP A 12 9.12 -0.07 -3.86
N THR A 13 10.41 0.26 -3.75
CA THR A 13 10.94 1.31 -2.87
C THR A 13 11.29 2.55 -3.70
N ASN A 14 11.67 3.64 -3.04
CA ASN A 14 12.04 4.93 -3.62
C ASN A 14 13.12 4.92 -4.72
N SER A 15 13.90 3.85 -4.87
CA SER A 15 14.91 3.74 -5.93
C SER A 15 15.14 2.31 -6.38
N VAL A 16 15.68 2.15 -7.60
CA VAL A 16 16.18 0.88 -8.13
C VAL A 16 17.68 1.01 -8.34
N GLU A 17 18.43 0.31 -7.51
CA GLU A 17 19.88 0.21 -7.56
C GLU A 17 20.30 -1.02 -8.37
N PHE A 18 21.18 -0.82 -9.35
CA PHE A 18 21.65 -1.87 -10.25
C PHE A 18 23.03 -2.41 -9.89
N ASN A 19 23.80 -1.67 -9.09
CA ASN A 19 25.08 -2.14 -8.58
C ASN A 19 24.84 -3.16 -7.45
N PRO A 20 25.08 -4.47 -7.66
CA PRO A 20 24.79 -5.50 -6.66
C PRO A 20 25.60 -5.33 -5.36
N ASN A 21 26.69 -4.56 -5.39
CA ASN A 21 27.55 -4.30 -4.24
C ASN A 21 27.16 -3.01 -3.48
N SER A 22 26.19 -2.24 -3.98
CA SER A 22 25.70 -1.05 -3.31
C SER A 22 24.91 -1.42 -2.05
N LYS A 23 25.10 -0.65 -0.98
CA LYS A 23 24.32 -0.78 0.27
C LYS A 23 22.85 -0.37 0.09
N LEU A 24 22.52 0.27 -1.02
CA LEU A 24 21.18 0.70 -1.37
C LEU A 24 20.39 -0.37 -2.16
N THR A 25 21.05 -1.47 -2.54
CA THR A 25 20.41 -2.57 -3.26
C THR A 25 19.34 -3.22 -2.40
N ALA A 26 18.08 -3.15 -2.85
CA ALA A 26 16.95 -3.75 -2.14
C ALA A 26 16.84 -5.27 -2.40
N GLU A 27 15.93 -5.95 -1.70
CA GLU A 27 15.69 -7.38 -1.90
C GLU A 27 14.77 -7.63 -3.10
N TYR A 28 15.36 -7.64 -4.30
CA TYR A 28 14.61 -7.87 -5.54
C TYR A 28 14.14 -9.31 -5.69
N ARG A 29 12.97 -9.50 -6.31
CA ARG A 29 12.37 -10.82 -6.55
C ARG A 29 13.20 -11.73 -7.47
N ASN A 30 14.02 -11.13 -8.33
CA ASN A 30 14.88 -11.85 -9.27
C ASN A 30 16.15 -12.43 -8.62
N GLY A 31 16.33 -12.28 -7.30
CA GLY A 31 17.48 -12.78 -6.54
C GLY A 31 18.77 -11.96 -6.71
N LYS A 32 18.75 -10.85 -7.47
CA LYS A 32 19.92 -10.01 -7.75
C LYS A 32 20.09 -8.85 -6.75
N GLY A 33 19.49 -8.96 -5.57
CA GLY A 33 19.59 -7.96 -4.50
C GLY A 33 19.49 -8.57 -3.10
N ARG A 34 20.16 -7.94 -2.12
CA ARG A 34 20.33 -8.47 -0.74
C ARG A 34 20.16 -7.35 0.31
N GLY A 35 19.02 -6.66 0.28
CA GLY A 35 18.74 -5.55 1.19
C GLY A 35 17.34 -5.58 1.78
N ARG A 36 16.71 -4.42 1.91
CA ARG A 36 15.37 -4.29 2.48
C ARG A 36 14.30 -4.74 1.48
N ASN A 37 13.22 -5.32 1.99
CA ASN A 37 12.08 -5.78 1.22
C ASN A 37 10.83 -4.90 1.43
N TYR A 38 11.03 -3.59 1.56
CA TYR A 38 10.01 -2.65 2.00
C TYR A 38 9.30 -2.05 0.79
N SER A 39 8.17 -2.65 0.40
CA SER A 39 7.29 -2.03 -0.58
C SER A 39 6.56 -0.86 0.07
N THR A 40 6.40 0.24 -0.66
CA THR A 40 5.82 1.47 -0.10
C THR A 40 4.71 2.05 -0.95
N LEU A 41 3.69 2.56 -0.28
CA LEU A 41 2.60 3.38 -0.84
C LEU A 41 2.89 4.87 -0.72
N ASP A 42 3.93 5.25 0.02
CA ASP A 42 4.44 6.61 0.19
C ASP A 42 4.74 7.25 -1.19
N ASP A 43 4.41 8.53 -1.35
CA ASP A 43 4.62 9.31 -2.59
C ASP A 43 4.09 8.65 -3.89
N GLY A 44 3.15 7.70 -3.79
CA GLY A 44 2.60 7.01 -4.95
C GLY A 44 3.58 6.09 -5.68
N ILE A 45 4.67 5.65 -5.01
CA ILE A 45 5.77 4.88 -5.62
C ILE A 45 5.27 3.57 -6.24
N THR A 46 4.70 2.67 -5.44
CA THR A 46 4.25 1.37 -5.95
C THR A 46 3.06 1.52 -6.88
N GLN A 47 2.14 2.43 -6.57
CA GLN A 47 0.92 2.66 -7.33
C GLN A 47 1.24 3.14 -8.75
N SER A 48 2.15 4.11 -8.90
CA SER A 48 2.57 4.61 -10.22
C SER A 48 3.30 3.54 -11.03
N ALA A 49 4.13 2.71 -10.38
CA ALA A 49 4.80 1.60 -11.03
C ALA A 49 3.80 0.54 -11.53
N ILE A 50 2.80 0.18 -10.72
CA ILE A 50 1.71 -0.73 -11.12
C ILE A 50 0.95 -0.15 -12.31
N ARG A 51 0.52 1.13 -12.23
CA ARG A 51 -0.21 1.79 -13.33
C ARG A 51 0.57 1.69 -14.65
N LEU A 52 1.86 2.00 -14.65
CA LEU A 52 2.66 1.85 -15.87
C LEU A 52 2.68 0.39 -16.36
N LEU A 53 2.87 -0.59 -15.46
CA LEU A 53 2.92 -1.99 -15.85
C LEU A 53 1.60 -2.49 -16.44
N ILE A 54 0.45 -2.18 -15.83
CA ILE A 54 -0.86 -2.67 -16.31
C ILE A 54 -1.23 -2.09 -17.68
N HIS A 55 -0.93 -0.81 -17.92
CA HIS A 55 -1.19 -0.17 -19.21
C HIS A 55 -0.25 -0.71 -20.30
N VAL A 56 1.02 -0.96 -19.96
CA VAL A 56 1.98 -1.57 -20.89
C VAL A 56 1.62 -3.03 -21.18
N ASP A 57 1.14 -3.77 -20.17
CA ASP A 57 0.67 -5.15 -20.34
C ASP A 57 -0.52 -5.21 -21.30
N GLN A 58 -1.50 -4.32 -21.11
CA GLN A 58 -2.64 -4.18 -22.03
C GLN A 58 -2.21 -3.80 -23.45
N ALA A 59 -1.28 -2.84 -23.60
CA ALA A 59 -0.74 -2.44 -24.90
C ALA A 59 -0.01 -3.59 -25.62
N HIS A 60 0.61 -4.50 -24.86
CA HIS A 60 1.18 -5.74 -25.38
C HIS A 60 0.16 -6.88 -25.51
N GLN A 61 -1.14 -6.60 -25.38
CA GLN A 61 -2.21 -7.59 -25.45
C GLN A 61 -1.98 -8.78 -24.50
N PHE A 62 -1.35 -8.52 -23.35
CA PHE A 62 -0.99 -9.50 -22.33
C PHE A 62 -0.01 -10.59 -22.80
N GLN A 63 0.70 -10.37 -23.91
CA GLN A 63 1.61 -11.38 -24.48
C GLN A 63 3.05 -11.26 -23.97
N HIS A 64 3.41 -10.14 -23.34
CA HIS A 64 4.76 -9.94 -22.80
C HIS A 64 4.88 -10.53 -21.38
N GLN A 65 5.15 -11.84 -21.30
CA GLN A 65 5.15 -12.64 -20.06
C GLN A 65 5.78 -11.95 -18.82
N LYS A 66 6.98 -11.36 -18.96
CA LYS A 66 7.66 -10.74 -17.80
C LYS A 66 6.96 -9.49 -17.25
N ILE A 67 6.21 -8.78 -18.10
CA ILE A 67 5.46 -7.58 -17.71
C ILE A 67 4.15 -8.02 -17.08
N HIS A 68 3.45 -8.95 -17.72
CA HIS A 68 2.24 -9.58 -17.19
C HIS A 68 2.45 -10.12 -15.77
N GLU A 69 3.47 -10.97 -15.59
CA GLU A 69 3.80 -11.54 -14.29
C GLU A 69 4.16 -10.45 -13.25
N ALA A 70 4.89 -9.41 -13.66
CA ALA A 70 5.24 -8.31 -12.75
C ALA A 70 4.00 -7.53 -12.29
N ALA A 71 3.05 -7.28 -13.20
CA ALA A 71 1.79 -6.62 -12.92
C ALA A 71 0.92 -7.46 -11.98
N GLU A 72 0.74 -8.75 -12.27
CA GLU A 72 -0.04 -9.67 -11.43
C GLU A 72 0.53 -9.80 -10.02
N ILE A 73 1.86 -9.95 -9.89
CA ILE A 73 2.52 -10.02 -8.57
C ILE A 73 2.26 -8.74 -7.78
N ALA A 74 2.41 -7.57 -8.41
CA ALA A 74 2.23 -6.30 -7.72
C ALA A 74 0.77 -6.04 -7.32
N LEU A 75 -0.18 -6.38 -8.19
CA LEU A 75 -1.62 -6.27 -7.91
C LEU A 75 -2.04 -7.23 -6.78
N ASN A 76 -1.58 -8.48 -6.80
CA ASN A 76 -1.86 -9.43 -5.72
C ASN A 76 -1.20 -8.99 -4.40
N ALA A 77 0.01 -8.44 -4.43
CA ALA A 77 0.67 -7.89 -3.25
C ALA A 77 -0.08 -6.67 -2.68
N LEU A 78 -0.55 -5.76 -3.55
CA LEU A 78 -1.36 -4.62 -3.12
C LEU A 78 -2.66 -5.09 -2.46
N LEU A 79 -3.37 -6.05 -3.06
CA LEU A 79 -4.58 -6.64 -2.45
C LEU A 79 -4.26 -7.31 -1.10
N ALA A 80 -3.14 -8.01 -0.99
CA ALA A 80 -2.68 -8.63 0.26
C ALA A 80 -2.23 -7.61 1.32
N ALA A 81 -1.95 -6.37 0.91
CA ALA A 81 -1.66 -5.25 1.79
C ALA A 81 -2.92 -4.51 2.27
N GLN A 82 -4.12 -4.94 1.87
CA GLN A 82 -5.37 -4.36 2.35
C GLN A 82 -5.85 -5.03 3.64
N PHE A 83 -6.02 -4.25 4.70
CA PHE A 83 -6.54 -4.76 5.96
C PHE A 83 -8.02 -5.15 5.85
N PRO A 84 -8.54 -6.01 6.75
CA PRO A 84 -9.96 -6.37 6.78
C PRO A 84 -10.90 -5.16 6.84
N VAL A 85 -10.49 -4.10 7.57
CA VAL A 85 -11.25 -2.84 7.66
C VAL A 85 -11.21 -2.00 6.37
N GLY A 86 -10.36 -2.35 5.40
CA GLY A 86 -10.23 -1.70 4.10
C GLY A 86 -9.06 -0.72 3.96
N ALA A 87 -8.38 -0.43 5.07
CA ALA A 87 -7.19 0.42 5.12
C ALA A 87 -5.97 -0.23 4.45
N PHE A 88 -4.94 0.59 4.23
CA PHE A 88 -3.62 0.15 3.77
C PHE A 88 -2.52 0.69 4.71
N PRO A 89 -1.38 -0.01 4.84
CA PRO A 89 -0.20 0.51 5.51
C PRO A 89 0.56 1.49 4.60
N GLN A 90 1.45 2.29 5.17
CA GLN A 90 2.39 3.07 4.35
C GLN A 90 3.43 2.15 3.70
N VAL A 91 3.90 1.13 4.43
CA VAL A 91 4.94 0.19 4.00
C VAL A 91 4.53 -1.24 4.34
N TRP A 92 4.90 -2.21 3.50
CA TRP A 92 4.74 -3.64 3.80
C TRP A 92 5.91 -4.50 3.32
N THR A 93 6.13 -5.61 4.00
CA THR A 93 7.08 -6.68 3.64
C THR A 93 6.38 -7.99 3.31
N GLU A 94 5.18 -8.16 3.83
CA GLU A 94 4.37 -9.37 3.79
C GLU A 94 2.88 -8.96 3.82
N PRO A 95 1.94 -9.89 3.57
CA PRO A 95 0.52 -9.60 3.70
C PRO A 95 0.20 -9.02 5.08
N VAL A 96 -0.76 -8.08 5.12
CA VAL A 96 -1.13 -7.48 6.39
C VAL A 96 -1.79 -8.49 7.33
N LYS A 97 -1.62 -8.27 8.63
CA LYS A 97 -2.25 -9.08 9.66
C LYS A 97 -3.78 -8.97 9.62
N ASN A 98 -4.45 -10.05 10.01
CA ASN A 98 -5.89 -10.06 10.22
C ASN A 98 -6.22 -9.34 11.53
N VAL A 99 -6.78 -8.13 11.44
CA VAL A 99 -7.18 -7.30 12.58
C VAL A 99 -8.67 -7.06 12.51
N GLU A 100 -9.35 -7.27 13.63
CA GLU A 100 -10.78 -7.00 13.76
C GLU A 100 -11.09 -5.52 13.47
N PRO A 101 -12.02 -5.22 12.54
CA PRO A 101 -12.41 -3.85 12.23
C PRO A 101 -12.95 -3.10 13.45
N ARG A 102 -12.49 -1.85 13.62
CA ARG A 102 -12.93 -0.91 14.66
C ARG A 102 -13.46 0.37 14.02
N LYS A 103 -14.27 1.13 14.78
CA LYS A 103 -14.75 2.46 14.38
C LYS A 103 -13.86 3.56 14.93
N GLY A 104 -13.77 4.66 14.19
CA GLY A 104 -13.07 5.87 14.56
C GLY A 104 -13.43 6.32 15.97
N ASN A 105 -12.41 6.52 16.80
CA ASN A 105 -12.56 7.01 18.16
C ASN A 105 -11.32 7.80 18.59
N PHE A 106 -11.41 8.45 19.75
CA PHE A 106 -10.29 9.17 20.36
C PHE A 106 -9.64 8.33 21.46
N PRO A 107 -8.30 8.36 21.59
CA PRO A 107 -7.62 7.74 22.71
C PRO A 107 -8.05 8.38 24.04
N ALA A 108 -8.11 7.56 25.09
CA ALA A 108 -8.38 8.03 26.46
C ALA A 108 -7.13 8.57 27.19
N TYR A 109 -5.93 8.31 26.65
CA TYR A 109 -4.66 8.79 27.18
C TYR A 109 -4.30 10.18 26.62
N ASP A 110 -3.32 10.86 27.24
CA ASP A 110 -2.80 12.12 26.68
C ASP A 110 -1.98 11.85 25.42
N TRP A 111 -2.65 11.94 24.28
CA TRP A 111 -2.06 11.70 22.97
C TRP A 111 -0.85 12.58 22.65
N ARG A 112 -0.66 13.73 23.31
CA ARG A 112 0.51 14.60 23.07
C ARG A 112 1.80 14.01 23.61
N THR A 113 1.73 13.24 24.70
CA THR A 113 2.88 12.80 25.47
C THR A 113 3.01 11.28 25.53
N GLU A 114 1.90 10.56 25.33
CA GLU A 114 1.81 9.11 25.47
C GLU A 114 1.41 8.41 24.15
N GLY A 115 1.55 7.09 24.11
CA GLY A 115 1.05 6.27 22.99
C GLY A 115 1.82 6.37 21.67
N ARG A 116 3.05 6.92 21.67
CA ARG A 116 3.88 7.01 20.46
C ARG A 116 4.18 5.64 19.86
N ILE A 117 3.79 5.44 18.61
CA ILE A 117 4.09 4.22 17.85
C ILE A 117 5.35 4.45 17.03
N LYS A 118 6.42 3.69 17.32
CA LYS A 118 7.69 3.81 16.60
C LYS A 118 7.57 3.44 15.12
N ASN A 119 6.88 2.35 14.82
CA ASN A 119 6.66 1.85 13.47
C ASN A 119 5.27 2.27 12.98
N TYR A 120 5.05 3.57 12.85
CA TYR A 120 3.76 4.10 12.40
C TYR A 120 3.44 3.69 10.94
N TRP A 121 4.45 3.36 10.13
CA TRP A 121 4.28 2.98 8.72
C TRP A 121 3.58 1.63 8.51
N ASP A 122 3.50 0.78 9.54
CA ASP A 122 2.75 -0.49 9.50
C ASP A 122 1.24 -0.29 9.81
N GLN A 123 0.85 0.94 10.17
CA GLN A 123 -0.49 1.30 10.63
C GLN A 123 -1.35 1.84 9.47
N TYR A 124 -2.64 2.03 9.71
CA TYR A 124 -3.56 2.53 8.69
C TYR A 124 -3.17 3.94 8.25
N THR A 125 -2.92 4.14 6.96
CA THR A 125 -2.32 5.36 6.42
C THR A 125 -3.23 6.03 5.39
N LEU A 126 -3.50 7.32 5.60
CA LEU A 126 -4.15 8.23 4.65
C LEU A 126 -3.21 9.34 4.15
N ASN A 127 -2.04 9.48 4.78
CA ASN A 127 -1.01 10.45 4.41
C ASN A 127 -0.64 10.40 2.92
N ASP A 128 -0.11 11.51 2.39
CA ASP A 128 0.40 11.66 1.02
C ASP A 128 -0.57 11.21 -0.09
N GLY A 129 -1.88 11.31 0.19
CA GLY A 129 -2.92 10.94 -0.78
C GLY A 129 -2.98 9.45 -1.09
N VAL A 130 -2.46 8.58 -0.20
CA VAL A 130 -2.43 7.11 -0.38
C VAL A 130 -3.79 6.58 -0.84
N ALA A 131 -4.89 7.03 -0.22
CA ALA A 131 -6.24 6.59 -0.61
C ALA A 131 -6.58 6.95 -2.08
N GLY A 132 -6.17 8.12 -2.56
CA GLY A 132 -6.37 8.55 -3.94
C GLY A 132 -5.53 7.73 -4.93
N TYR A 133 -4.25 7.53 -4.65
CA TYR A 133 -3.37 6.74 -5.51
C TYR A 133 -3.80 5.27 -5.56
N VAL A 134 -4.17 4.67 -4.42
CA VAL A 134 -4.61 3.28 -4.34
C VAL A 134 -5.95 3.07 -5.03
N SER A 135 -6.93 3.96 -4.82
CA SER A 135 -8.21 3.86 -5.52
C SER A 135 -8.03 3.97 -7.04
N THR A 136 -7.19 4.90 -7.51
CA THR A 136 -6.89 5.07 -8.95
C THR A 136 -6.33 3.79 -9.56
N VAL A 137 -5.29 3.19 -8.95
CA VAL A 137 -4.68 1.99 -9.52
C VAL A 137 -5.61 0.77 -9.50
N LEU A 138 -6.44 0.62 -8.45
CA LEU A 138 -7.41 -0.48 -8.38
C LEU A 138 -8.55 -0.31 -9.40
N ILE A 139 -9.01 0.92 -9.64
CA ILE A 139 -10.01 1.21 -10.67
C ILE A 139 -9.45 0.89 -12.06
N GLU A 140 -8.26 1.40 -12.39
CA GLU A 140 -7.62 1.11 -13.68
C GLU A 140 -7.35 -0.40 -13.86
N ALA A 141 -6.92 -1.10 -12.80
CA ALA A 141 -6.73 -2.55 -12.84
C ALA A 141 -8.06 -3.30 -13.08
N TYR A 142 -9.16 -2.84 -12.48
CA TYR A 142 -10.49 -3.39 -12.75
C TYR A 142 -10.89 -3.18 -14.21
N GLU A 143 -10.69 -1.99 -14.76
CA GLU A 143 -11.02 -1.68 -16.15
C GLU A 143 -10.22 -2.53 -17.14
N ILE A 144 -8.94 -2.76 -16.88
CA ILE A 144 -8.03 -3.51 -17.77
C ILE A 144 -8.25 -5.03 -17.67
N TYR A 145 -8.29 -5.58 -16.45
CA TYR A 145 -8.30 -7.03 -16.23
C TYR A 145 -9.69 -7.61 -15.94
N GLN A 146 -10.70 -6.77 -15.68
CA GLN A 146 -12.08 -7.17 -15.35
C GLN A 146 -12.18 -8.11 -14.14
N ASP A 147 -11.18 -8.10 -13.25
CA ASP A 147 -11.18 -8.91 -12.04
C ASP A 147 -11.94 -8.19 -10.91
N PRO A 148 -13.06 -8.76 -10.42
CA PRO A 148 -13.91 -8.11 -9.41
C PRO A 148 -13.20 -7.87 -8.08
N ARG A 149 -12.08 -8.53 -7.79
CA ARG A 149 -11.29 -8.31 -6.58
C ARG A 149 -10.82 -6.86 -6.45
N TYR A 150 -10.47 -6.21 -7.57
CA TYR A 150 -10.02 -4.82 -7.55
C TYR A 150 -11.15 -3.85 -7.22
N ARG A 151 -12.32 -4.03 -7.83
CA ARG A 151 -13.53 -3.26 -7.48
C ARG A 151 -13.91 -3.46 -6.01
N GLN A 152 -13.86 -4.70 -5.53
CA GLN A 152 -14.15 -5.00 -4.12
C GLN A 152 -13.17 -4.33 -3.16
N ALA A 153 -11.89 -4.25 -3.53
CA ALA A 153 -10.88 -3.56 -2.74
C ALA A 153 -11.13 -2.03 -2.67
N VAL A 154 -11.57 -1.40 -3.76
CA VAL A 154 -11.99 0.02 -3.76
C VAL A 154 -13.18 0.24 -2.82
N LEU A 155 -14.19 -0.64 -2.86
CA LEU A 155 -15.35 -0.53 -1.97
C LEU A 155 -14.94 -0.65 -0.51
N LYS A 156 -14.07 -1.61 -0.16
CA LYS A 156 -13.52 -1.74 1.19
C LYS A 156 -12.76 -0.49 1.62
N LEU A 157 -11.99 0.13 0.73
CA LEU A 157 -11.33 1.40 1.03
C LEU A 157 -12.35 2.52 1.31
N GLY A 158 -13.48 2.55 0.57
CA GLY A 158 -14.60 3.44 0.88
C GLY A 158 -15.22 3.18 2.25
N ASP A 159 -15.46 1.91 2.59
CA ASP A 159 -15.96 1.50 3.90
C ASP A 159 -15.00 1.92 5.03
N PHE A 160 -13.69 1.81 4.82
CA PHE A 160 -12.68 2.31 5.74
C PHE A 160 -12.78 3.83 5.94
N LEU A 161 -12.91 4.61 4.87
CA LEU A 161 -13.02 6.06 4.97
C LEU A 161 -14.26 6.46 5.78
N ILE A 162 -15.37 5.77 5.61
CA ILE A 162 -16.58 6.00 6.41
C ILE A 162 -16.34 5.58 7.88
N ALA A 163 -15.76 4.40 8.11
CA ALA A 163 -15.54 3.86 9.45
C ALA A 163 -14.49 4.61 10.28
N SER A 164 -13.49 5.21 9.62
CA SER A 164 -12.38 5.94 10.25
C SER A 164 -12.68 7.41 10.52
N GLN A 165 -13.80 7.94 10.02
CA GLN A 165 -14.21 9.31 10.34
C GLN A 165 -14.38 9.45 11.86
N LEU A 166 -13.71 10.45 12.43
CA LEU A 166 -13.74 10.67 13.87
C LEU A 166 -15.14 11.10 14.33
N PRO A 167 -15.51 10.80 15.59
CA PRO A 167 -16.78 11.26 16.13
C PRO A 167 -16.74 12.78 16.40
N GLN A 168 -17.90 13.32 16.77
CA GLN A 168 -17.98 14.67 17.32
C GLN A 168 -16.96 14.85 18.47
N PRO A 169 -16.36 16.05 18.63
CA PRO A 169 -16.73 17.32 17.99
C PRO A 169 -16.05 17.61 16.64
N GLN A 170 -15.15 16.73 16.18
CA GLN A 170 -14.35 16.99 14.97
C GLN A 170 -14.47 15.80 13.99
N PRO A 171 -15.55 15.75 13.19
CA PRO A 171 -15.75 14.68 12.20
C PRO A 171 -14.84 14.85 10.98
N ALA A 172 -13.57 14.51 11.17
CA ALA A 172 -12.50 14.60 10.18
C ALA A 172 -11.70 13.30 10.10
N TRP A 173 -10.65 13.31 9.30
CA TRP A 173 -9.69 12.22 9.18
C TRP A 173 -8.30 12.62 9.68
N ALA A 174 -7.62 11.70 10.33
CA ALA A 174 -6.20 11.81 10.64
C ALA A 174 -5.35 11.27 9.47
N GLN A 175 -4.08 11.66 9.41
CA GLN A 175 -3.15 11.14 8.41
C GLN A 175 -2.79 9.66 8.66
N GLN A 176 -2.83 9.20 9.92
CA GLN A 176 -2.56 7.82 10.31
C GLN A 176 -3.44 7.41 11.50
N TYR A 177 -3.78 6.12 11.57
CA TYR A 177 -4.52 5.51 12.67
C TYR A 177 -3.89 4.20 13.12
N ASN A 178 -3.92 3.91 14.42
CA ASN A 178 -3.57 2.58 14.93
C ASN A 178 -4.66 1.54 14.59
N TYR A 179 -4.40 0.29 14.97
CA TYR A 179 -5.32 -0.83 14.78
C TYR A 179 -6.64 -0.71 15.57
N GLU A 180 -6.66 0.11 16.61
CA GLU A 180 -7.84 0.49 17.40
C GLU A 180 -8.68 1.61 16.73
N MET A 181 -8.29 2.06 15.54
CA MET A 181 -8.91 3.17 14.79
C MET A 181 -8.84 4.51 15.55
N GLN A 182 -7.73 4.74 16.25
CA GLN A 182 -7.42 6.01 16.91
C GLN A 182 -6.33 6.75 16.13
N PRO A 183 -6.42 8.09 16.01
CA PRO A 183 -5.36 8.90 15.43
C PRO A 183 -4.03 8.65 16.14
N ILE A 184 -2.95 8.56 15.36
CA ILE A 184 -1.59 8.45 15.89
C ILE A 184 -0.68 9.51 15.29
N TRP A 185 0.38 9.82 16.02
CA TRP A 185 1.48 10.60 15.48
C TRP A 185 2.30 9.80 14.48
N ALA A 186 2.68 10.48 13.40
CA ALA A 186 3.83 10.12 12.59
C ALA A 186 5.07 10.94 13.02
N ARG A 187 5.99 11.22 12.09
CA ARG A 187 7.29 11.87 12.36
C ARG A 187 7.19 13.24 13.01
#